data_AF-A0A8K0IRH9-F1
#
_entry.id   AF-A0A8K0IRH9-F1
#
_cell.length_a   1.000
_cell.length_b   1.000
_cell.length_c   1.000
_cell.angle_alpha   90.00
_cell.angle_beta   90.00
_cell.angle_gamma   90.00
#
_symmetry.space_group_name_H-M   'P 1'
#
loop_
_entity.id
_entity.type
_entity.pdbx_description
1 polymer ?
#
loop_
_entity_poly.entity_id
_entity_poly.type
_entity_poly.pdbx_seq_one_letter_code
_entity_poly.pdbx_strand_id
1 'polypeptide(L)'
;MEALQQSLAETLASGSLGPAGSSGNVANYMGQMAMAMGKLGTLESFLRQADNLRQQTLQQMIRILTTRQSARALLAIHDYFSRLRALSSLWLARPRE
;
A
#
# COMPACT_ATOMS: atom_id res chain seq x y z
N MET A 1 -9.64 0.94 -9.58
CA MET A 1 -9.18 1.67 -8.38
C MET A 1 -10.27 1.78 -7.32
N GLU A 2 -11.53 1.94 -7.71
CA GLU A 2 -12.68 2.03 -6.80
C GLU A 2 -12.84 0.80 -5.89
N ALA A 3 -12.71 -0.43 -6.42
CA ALA A 3 -12.82 -1.64 -5.61
C ALA A 3 -11.79 -1.75 -4.47
N LEU A 4 -10.58 -1.21 -4.66
CA LEU A 4 -9.57 -1.16 -3.61
C LEU A 4 -9.86 -0.08 -2.58
N GLN A 5 -10.31 1.10 -3.02
CA GLN A 5 -10.72 2.17 -2.12
C GLN A 5 -11.91 1.74 -1.27
N GLN A 6 -12.88 1.05 -1.88
CA GLN A 6 -14.03 0.47 -1.21
C GLN A 6 -13.60 -0.58 -0.18
N SER A 7 -12.74 -1.53 -0.57
CA SER A 7 -12.23 -2.57 0.33
C SER A 7 -11.42 -2.01 1.51
N LEU A 8 -10.58 -1.00 1.27
CA LEU A 8 -9.83 -0.31 2.34
C LEU A 8 -10.75 0.49 3.26
N ALA A 9 -11.71 1.24 2.71
CA ALA A 9 -12.68 2.00 3.48
C ALA A 9 -13.54 1.07 4.36
N GLU A 10 -13.98 -0.05 3.80
CA GLU A 10 -14.75 -1.07 4.52
C GLU A 10 -13.94 -1.80 5.59
N THR A 11 -12.63 -1.96 5.40
CA THR A 11 -11.73 -2.58 6.38
C THR A 11 -11.46 -1.63 7.55
N LEU A 12 -11.19 -0.35 7.25
CA LEU A 12 -11.00 0.70 8.25
C LEU A 12 -12.29 0.98 9.04
N ALA A 13 -13.44 1.00 8.38
CA ALA A 13 -14.75 1.15 9.03
C ALA A 13 -15.06 -0.04 9.96
N SER A 14 -14.68 -1.27 9.59
CA SER A 14 -14.84 -2.45 10.45
C SER A 14 -13.90 -2.49 11.65
N GLY A 15 -12.79 -1.75 11.63
CA GLY A 15 -11.87 -1.60 12.76
C GLY A 15 -12.39 -0.68 13.87
N SER A 16 -13.52 0.01 13.67
CA SER A 16 -14.11 0.97 14.62
C SER A 16 -15.13 0.34 15.59
N LEU A 17 -15.14 -0.98 15.77
CA LEU A 17 -16.00 -1.61 16.77
C LEU A 17 -15.54 -1.19 18.18
N GLY A 18 -16.30 -0.28 18.80
CA GLY A 18 -16.07 0.27 20.13
C GLY A 18 -16.01 -0.78 21.24
N PRO A 19 -15.72 -0.36 22.49
CA PRO A 19 -15.40 -1.28 23.58
C PRO A 19 -16.54 -2.26 23.80
N ALA A 20 -16.18 -3.55 23.78
CA ALA A 20 -17.08 -4.68 23.89
C ALA A 20 -18.04 -4.56 25.08
N GLY A 21 -19.32 -4.34 24.77
CA GLY A 21 -20.42 -4.57 25.70
C GLY A 21 -20.70 -6.07 25.80
N SER A 22 -20.72 -6.56 27.02
CA SER A 22 -20.84 -7.96 27.44
C SER A 22 -21.91 -8.80 26.74
N SER A 23 -21.59 -10.08 26.53
CA SER A 23 -22.50 -11.24 26.41
C SER A 23 -23.17 -11.48 25.04
N GLY A 24 -22.42 -12.01 24.08
CA GLY A 24 -22.91 -12.54 22.78
C GLY A 24 -21.82 -13.24 21.97
N ASN A 25 -21.18 -14.26 22.56
CA ASN A 25 -19.73 -14.31 22.64
C ASN A 25 -18.93 -15.07 21.58
N VAL A 26 -19.53 -15.90 20.71
CA VAL A 26 -18.73 -16.68 19.74
C VAL A 26 -19.30 -16.66 18.33
N ALA A 27 -20.63 -16.76 18.18
CA ALA A 27 -21.26 -16.71 16.85
C ALA A 27 -21.07 -15.35 16.15
N ASN A 28 -21.22 -14.23 16.88
CA ASN A 28 -21.00 -12.89 16.33
C ASN A 28 -19.52 -12.62 16.02
N TYR A 29 -18.62 -13.05 16.92
CA TYR A 29 -17.18 -12.97 16.69
C TYR A 29 -16.76 -13.83 15.49
N MET A 30 -17.26 -15.06 15.38
CA MET A 30 -17.01 -15.92 14.21
C MET A 30 -17.57 -15.32 12.93
N GLY A 31 -18.74 -14.67 12.97
CA GLY A 31 -19.30 -13.95 11.82
C GLY A 31 -18.44 -12.75 11.41
N GLN A 32 -17.97 -11.95 12.37
CA GLN A 32 -17.06 -10.83 12.11
C GLN A 32 -15.68 -11.30 11.62
N MET A 33 -15.15 -12.37 12.19
CA MET A 33 -13.91 -13.01 11.77
C MET A 33 -14.05 -13.57 10.35
N ALA A 34 -15.16 -14.23 10.02
CA ALA A 34 -15.41 -14.73 8.67
C ALA A 34 -15.47 -13.59 7.64
N MET A 35 -16.12 -12.47 7.99
CA MET A 35 -16.14 -11.27 7.14
C MET A 35 -14.74 -10.65 6.98
N ALA A 36 -13.97 -10.55 8.06
CA ALA A 36 -12.61 -10.01 8.02
C ALA A 36 -11.66 -10.91 7.21
N MET A 37 -11.76 -12.23 7.37
CA MET A 37 -10.99 -13.20 6.58
C MET A 37 -11.35 -13.16 5.09
N GLY A 38 -12.64 -13.00 4.77
CA GLY A 38 -13.08 -12.80 3.38
C GLY A 38 -12.47 -11.53 2.76
N LYS A 39 -12.50 -10.41 3.48
CA LYS A 39 -11.87 -9.15 3.04
C LYS A 39 -10.34 -9.25 2.92
N LEU A 40 -9.68 -9.99 3.82
CA LEU A 40 -8.25 -10.21 3.74
C LEU A 40 -7.87 -11.02 2.49
N GLY A 41 -8.66 -12.06 2.15
CA GLY A 41 -8.47 -12.83 0.92
C GLY A 41 -8.66 -12.01 -0.36
N THR A 42 -9.62 -11.07 -0.38
CA THR A 42 -9.77 -10.16 -1.54
C THR A 42 -8.59 -9.19 -1.65
N LEU A 43 -8.08 -8.68 -0.53
CA LEU A 43 -6.88 -7.83 -0.51
C LEU A 43 -5.63 -8.58 -0.97
N GLU A 44 -5.43 -9.82 -0.52
CA GLU A 44 -4.31 -10.67 -0.95
C GLU A 44 -4.34 -10.91 -2.47
N SER A 45 -5.52 -11.26 -3.01
CA SER A 45 -5.70 -11.42 -4.45
C SER A 45 -5.37 -10.14 -5.22
N PHE A 46 -5.82 -8.99 -4.72
CA PHE A 46 -5.49 -7.70 -5.32
C PHE A 46 -3.98 -7.44 -5.29
N LEU A 47 -3.33 -7.65 -4.16
CA LEU A 47 -1.89 -7.41 -4.01
C LEU A 47 -1.09 -8.27 -5.00
N ARG A 48 -1.49 -9.54 -5.13
CA ARG A 48 -0.89 -10.47 -6.08
C ARG A 48 -1.12 -10.05 -7.54
N GLN A 49 -2.27 -9.49 -7.87
CA GLN A 49 -2.52 -8.91 -9.21
C GLN A 49 -1.66 -7.67 -9.45
N ALA A 50 -1.57 -6.77 -8.47
CA ALA A 50 -0.73 -5.58 -8.55
C ALA A 50 0.76 -5.93 -8.75
N ASP A 51 1.26 -6.95 -8.04
CA ASP A 51 2.62 -7.44 -8.19
C ASP A 51 2.87 -8.05 -9.58
N ASN A 52 1.93 -8.85 -10.09
CA ASN A 52 2.03 -9.36 -11.46
C ASN A 52 2.08 -8.23 -12.49
N LEU A 53 1.23 -7.21 -12.36
CA LEU A 53 1.23 -6.05 -13.24
C LEU A 53 2.54 -5.27 -13.15
N ARG A 54 3.09 -5.11 -11.94
CA ARG A 54 4.40 -4.49 -11.72
C ARG A 54 5.50 -5.27 -12.42
N GLN A 55 5.54 -6.60 -12.28
CA GLN A 55 6.51 -7.45 -12.97
C GLN A 55 6.40 -7.36 -14.49
N GLN A 56 5.18 -7.46 -15.04
CA GLN A 56 4.95 -7.32 -16.47
C GLN A 56 5.41 -5.96 -16.99
N THR A 57 5.10 -4.90 -16.25
CA THR A 57 5.52 -3.53 -16.59
C THR A 57 7.03 -3.39 -16.59
N LEU A 58 7.72 -3.96 -15.59
CA LEU A 58 9.19 -3.94 -15.53
C LEU A 58 9.82 -4.73 -16.68
N GLN A 59 9.30 -5.91 -17.00
CA GLN A 59 9.76 -6.70 -18.14
C GLN A 59 9.58 -5.94 -19.45
N GLN A 60 8.42 -5.30 -19.63
CA GLN A 60 8.13 -4.51 -20.81
C GLN A 60 9.01 -3.26 -20.89
N MET A 61 9.27 -2.60 -19.76
CA MET A 61 10.22 -1.48 -19.69
C MET A 61 11.63 -1.93 -20.08
N ILE A 62 12.13 -3.05 -19.57
CA ILE A 62 13.46 -3.57 -19.95
C ILE A 62 13.51 -3.90 -21.44
N ARG A 63 12.41 -4.41 -22.02
CA ARG A 63 12.33 -4.72 -23.45
C ARG A 63 12.36 -3.46 -24.34
N ILE A 64 11.77 -2.36 -23.88
CA ILE A 64 11.62 -1.12 -24.68
C ILE A 64 12.75 -0.12 -24.41
N LEU A 65 13.24 -0.04 -23.17
CA LEU A 65 14.27 0.92 -22.80
C LEU A 65 15.65 0.44 -23.23
N THR A 66 16.31 1.27 -24.03
CA THR A 66 17.74 1.11 -24.33
C THR A 66 18.58 1.47 -23.11
N THR A 67 19.79 0.91 -22.98
CA THR A 67 20.72 1.14 -21.86
C THR A 67 20.91 2.62 -21.51
N ARG A 68 20.85 3.51 -22.51
CA ARG A 68 20.96 4.97 -22.32
C ARG A 68 19.72 5.58 -21.65
N GLN A 69 18.52 5.11 -21.97
CA GLN A 69 17.29 5.53 -21.28
C GLN A 69 17.28 5.03 -19.83
N SER A 70 17.73 3.79 -19.61
CA SER A 70 17.86 3.21 -18.27
C SER A 70 18.85 4.00 -17.40
N ALA A 71 20.01 4.35 -17.96
CA ALA A 71 21.01 5.17 -17.28
C ALA A 71 20.46 6.55 -16.89
N ARG A 72 19.72 7.22 -17.78
CA ARG A 72 19.08 8.51 -17.48
C ARG A 72 17.99 8.40 -16.41
N ALA A 73 17.19 7.34 -16.45
CA ALA A 73 16.17 7.08 -15.44
C ALA A 73 16.80 6.86 -14.05
N LEU A 74 17.86 6.06 -13.97
CA LEU A 74 18.58 5.83 -12.70
C LEU A 74 19.17 7.12 -12.12
N LEU A 75 19.76 7.98 -12.96
CA LEU A 75 20.26 9.28 -12.53
C LEU A 75 19.13 10.18 -12.00
N ALA A 76 18.00 10.25 -12.70
CA ALA A 76 16.84 11.04 -12.25
C ALA A 76 16.27 10.55 -10.91
N ILE A 77 16.21 9.23 -10.72
CA ILE A 77 15.78 8.61 -9.45
C ILE A 77 16.75 8.97 -8.32
N HIS A 78 18.06 8.88 -8.57
CA HIS A 78 19.07 9.25 -7.59
C HIS A 78 18.94 10.71 -7.16
N ASP A 79 18.81 11.63 -8.12
CA ASP A 79 18.59 13.05 -7.85
C ASP A 79 17.34 13.31 -7.02
N TYR A 80 16.24 12.61 -7.32
CA TYR A 80 15.02 12.70 -6.54
C TYR A 80 15.21 12.28 -5.08
N PHE A 81 15.84 11.12 -4.84
CA PHE A 81 16.10 10.64 -3.48
C PHE A 81 17.07 11.55 -2.72
N SER A 82 18.08 12.10 -3.39
CA SER A 82 19.01 13.07 -2.81
C SER A 82 18.26 14.34 -2.38
N ARG A 83 17.36 14.87 -3.21
CA ARG A 83 16.49 16.01 -2.85
C ARG A 83 15.55 15.68 -1.69
N LEU A 84 14.93 14.51 -1.72
CA LEU A 84 14.06 14.05 -0.62
C LEU A 84 14.83 13.97 0.70
N ARG A 85 16.06 13.45 0.68
CA ARG A 85 16.93 13.39 1.85
C ARG A 85 17.32 14.78 2.34
N ALA A 86 17.65 15.70 1.43
CA ALA A 86 17.96 17.09 1.78
C ALA A 86 16.76 17.82 2.40
N LEU A 87 15.56 17.59 1.87
CA LEU A 87 14.32 18.11 2.46
C LEU A 87 14.08 17.51 3.84
N SER A 88 14.29 16.21 4.00
CA SER A 88 14.18 15.53 5.30
C SER A 88 15.17 16.10 6.32
N SER A 89 16.43 16.32 5.94
CA SER A 89 17.41 16.95 6.82
C SER A 89 17.05 18.39 7.18
N LEU A 90 16.49 19.15 6.23
CA LEU A 90 16.02 20.51 6.50
C LEU A 90 14.80 20.53 7.42
N TRP A 91 13.88 19.57 7.26
CA TRP A 91 12.76 19.37 8.17
C TRP A 91 13.20 19.01 9.59
N LEU A 92 14.24 18.19 9.73
CA LEU A 92 14.84 17.84 11.03
C LEU A 92 15.64 18.99 11.65
N ALA A 93 16.34 19.77 10.84
CA ALA A 93 17.12 20.93 11.27
C ALA A 93 16.24 22.15 11.60
N ARG A 94 14.93 22.08 11.35
CA ARG A 94 13.99 23.14 11.71
C ARG A 94 13.97 23.28 13.24
N PRO A 95 14.38 24.44 13.80
CA PRO A 95 14.26 24.67 15.23
C PRO A 95 12.77 24.60 15.60
N ARG A 96 12.43 23.67 16.48
CA ARG A 96 11.15 23.67 17.18
C ARG A 96 11.27 24.65 18.33
N GLU A 97 10.90 25.90 18.06
CA GLU A 97 10.41 26.78 19.12
C GLU A 97 9.05 26.30 19.63
#